data_AF-A0A7K5I1L2-F1
#
_entry.id   AF-A0A7K5I1L2-F1
#
_cell.length_a   1.000
_cell.length_b   1.000
_cell.length_c   1.000
_cell.angle_alpha   90.00
_cell.angle_beta   90.00
_cell.angle_gamma   90.00
#
_symmetry.space_group_name_H-M   'P 1'
#
loop_
_entity.id
_entity.type
_entity.pdbx_description
1 polymer ?
#
loop_
_entity_poly.entity_id
_entity_poly.type
_entity_poly.pdbx_seq_one_letter_code
_entity_poly.pdbx_strand_id
1 'polypeptide(L)'
;MGLLEQCEAAFGSPDLYAVLGARRGAAPAEIRRAYHRASLRVHPDRAAPCDKEEATRRFQLLSKAYAVLSDAEQRAVYDEQGTVDEEGEALRGERDWCEYWRLLFKKITVKDIEDFEKTYKGSEEELEDIKAAYMDFEGDMDRIMESVLCVDYTDEARIREIIEKAINSGEVPSYKAFVKESKQKMMARKRRAEKEASEAEKTREELGLCGEEDLKAVIQSRNKDRKKEMDEFFAQLEAKYGNNAKKGGKKTAAKKGKK
;
A
#
# COMPACT_ATOMS: atom_id res chain seq x y z
N MET A 1 -25.86 -15.17 -10.84
CA MET A 1 -26.15 -14.36 -9.63
C MET A 1 -26.06 -12.92 -10.06
N GLY A 2 -27.17 -12.20 -10.03
CA GLY A 2 -27.18 -10.78 -10.39
C GLY A 2 -26.42 -9.92 -9.38
N LEU A 3 -26.11 -8.66 -9.72
CA LEU A 3 -25.41 -7.73 -8.83
C LEU A 3 -26.14 -7.53 -7.51
N LEU A 4 -27.47 -7.35 -7.56
CA LEU A 4 -28.30 -7.14 -6.37
C LEU A 4 -28.33 -8.38 -5.46
N GLU A 5 -28.38 -9.58 -6.05
CA GLU A 5 -28.32 -10.85 -5.29
C GLU A 5 -26.95 -11.06 -4.66
N GLN A 6 -25.87 -10.68 -5.36
CA GLN A 6 -24.51 -10.76 -4.82
C GLN A 6 -24.32 -9.76 -3.66
N CYS A 7 -24.92 -8.56 -3.77
CA CYS A 7 -24.94 -7.57 -2.70
C CYS A 7 -25.74 -8.06 -1.48
N GLU A 8 -26.90 -8.67 -1.69
CA GLU A 8 -27.69 -9.28 -0.61
C GLU A 8 -26.91 -10.39 0.12
N ALA A 9 -26.25 -11.27 -0.64
CA ALA A 9 -25.44 -12.34 -0.06
C ALA A 9 -24.22 -11.83 0.73
N ALA A 10 -23.63 -10.70 0.32
CA ALA A 10 -22.38 -10.19 0.89
C ALA A 10 -22.58 -9.14 2.01
N PHE A 11 -23.65 -8.33 1.93
CA PHE A 11 -23.93 -7.20 2.82
C PHE A 11 -25.28 -7.29 3.53
N GLY A 12 -26.11 -8.30 3.21
CA GLY A 12 -27.44 -8.48 3.82
C GLY A 12 -28.50 -7.49 3.33
N SER A 13 -28.22 -6.75 2.25
CA SER A 13 -29.20 -5.86 1.61
C SER A 13 -29.01 -5.84 0.09
N PRO A 14 -30.09 -5.96 -0.69
CA PRO A 14 -30.04 -5.78 -2.14
C PRO A 14 -29.99 -4.30 -2.57
N ASP A 15 -30.20 -3.34 -1.66
CA ASP A 15 -30.18 -1.90 -1.97
C ASP A 15 -28.74 -1.36 -2.07
N LEU A 16 -28.38 -0.81 -3.23
CA LEU A 16 -27.05 -0.25 -3.50
C LEU A 16 -26.72 0.94 -2.59
N TYR A 17 -27.72 1.73 -2.19
CA TYR A 17 -27.52 2.85 -1.26
C TYR A 17 -27.19 2.33 0.14
N ALA A 18 -27.88 1.29 0.59
CA ALA A 18 -27.62 0.63 1.87
C ALA A 18 -26.22 -0.02 1.89
N VAL A 19 -25.81 -0.67 0.79
CA VAL A 19 -24.47 -1.25 0.63
C VAL A 19 -23.37 -0.20 0.76
N LEU A 20 -23.55 0.99 0.19
CA LEU A 20 -22.60 2.11 0.36
C LEU A 20 -22.73 2.83 1.71
N GLY A 21 -23.83 2.64 2.44
CA GLY A 21 -24.16 3.41 3.63
C GLY A 21 -24.55 4.87 3.33
N ALA A 22 -25.17 5.11 2.17
CA ALA A 22 -25.71 6.40 1.73
C ALA A 22 -27.24 6.42 1.83
N ARG A 23 -27.85 7.62 1.89
CA ARG A 23 -29.30 7.77 1.82
C ARG A 23 -29.77 7.76 0.37
N ARG A 24 -30.97 7.22 0.12
CA ARG A 24 -31.62 7.35 -1.20
C ARG A 24 -31.84 8.84 -1.49
N GLY A 25 -31.39 9.31 -2.65
CA GLY A 25 -31.39 10.75 -2.98
C GLY A 25 -30.16 11.55 -2.50
N ALA A 26 -29.14 10.90 -1.93
CA ALA A 26 -27.89 11.57 -1.51
C ALA A 26 -27.21 12.32 -2.66
N ALA A 27 -26.55 13.44 -2.36
CA ALA A 27 -25.81 14.20 -3.37
C ALA A 27 -24.63 13.38 -3.91
N PRO A 28 -24.15 13.59 -5.16
CA PRO A 28 -22.99 12.87 -5.70
C PRO A 28 -21.72 12.98 -4.83
N ALA A 29 -21.56 14.09 -4.11
CA ALA A 29 -20.48 14.27 -3.14
C ALA A 29 -20.63 13.37 -1.90
N GLU A 30 -21.85 13.12 -1.44
CA GLU A 30 -22.15 12.25 -0.30
C GLU A 30 -21.98 10.78 -0.66
N ILE A 31 -22.39 10.36 -1.87
CA ILE A 31 -22.18 9.01 -2.39
C ILE A 31 -20.67 8.70 -2.48
N ARG A 32 -19.88 9.66 -2.98
CA ARG A 32 -18.40 9.56 -2.99
C ARG A 32 -17.81 9.37 -1.59
N ARG A 33 -18.27 10.16 -0.62
CA ARG A 33 -17.80 10.06 0.77
C ARG A 33 -18.23 8.75 1.43
N ALA A 34 -19.45 8.27 1.14
CA ALA A 34 -19.97 7.01 1.67
C ALA A 34 -19.18 5.82 1.12
N TYR A 35 -18.95 5.79 -0.20
CA TYR A 35 -18.08 4.81 -0.84
C TYR A 35 -16.69 4.78 -0.20
N HIS A 36 -16.05 5.94 -0.03
CA HIS A 36 -14.74 6.04 0.59
C HIS A 36 -14.68 5.40 1.98
N ARG A 37 -15.64 5.72 2.85
CA ARG A 37 -15.71 5.13 4.21
C ARG A 37 -15.95 3.62 4.17
N ALA A 38 -16.82 3.16 3.27
CA ALA A 38 -17.12 1.73 3.14
C ALA A 38 -15.91 0.96 2.59
N SER A 39 -15.21 1.50 1.59
CA SER A 39 -14.03 0.88 0.98
C SER A 39 -12.90 0.66 1.98
N LEU A 40 -12.64 1.62 2.88
CA LEU A 40 -11.64 1.47 3.93
C LEU A 40 -11.95 0.31 4.90
N ARG A 41 -13.23 -0.05 5.07
CA ARG A 41 -13.65 -1.15 5.95
C ARG A 41 -13.47 -2.51 5.30
N VAL A 42 -13.69 -2.62 4.00
CA VAL A 42 -13.60 -3.89 3.24
C VAL A 42 -12.31 -4.03 2.42
N HIS A 43 -11.33 -3.14 2.65
CA HIS A 43 -10.09 -3.16 1.88
C HIS A 43 -9.28 -4.45 2.16
N PRO A 44 -8.82 -5.19 1.13
CA PRO A 44 -8.14 -6.47 1.30
C PRO A 44 -6.78 -6.36 2.02
N ASP A 45 -6.17 -5.17 2.02
CA ASP A 45 -4.91 -4.90 2.76
C ASP A 45 -5.11 -4.90 4.29
N ARG A 46 -6.32 -4.58 4.76
CA ARG A 46 -6.65 -4.54 6.19
C ARG A 46 -7.23 -5.85 6.73
N ALA A 47 -7.45 -6.82 5.83
CA ALA A 47 -8.03 -8.11 6.18
C ALA A 47 -6.96 -9.14 6.55
N ALA A 48 -7.26 -9.99 7.52
CA ALA A 48 -6.41 -11.13 7.85
C ALA A 48 -6.24 -12.05 6.63
N PRO A 49 -5.11 -12.78 6.49
CA PRO A 49 -4.84 -13.61 5.31
C PRO A 49 -5.95 -14.61 4.96
N CYS A 50 -6.67 -15.12 5.97
CA CYS A 50 -7.80 -16.05 5.81
C CYS A 50 -9.05 -15.40 5.21
N ASP A 51 -9.23 -14.08 5.38
CA ASP A 51 -10.44 -13.35 4.99
C ASP A 51 -10.23 -12.50 3.72
N LYS A 52 -9.03 -12.54 3.14
CA LYS A 52 -8.66 -11.72 1.96
C LYS A 52 -9.56 -11.98 0.76
N GLU A 53 -9.95 -13.22 0.52
CA GLU A 53 -10.83 -13.57 -0.60
C GLU A 53 -12.23 -12.96 -0.43
N GLU A 54 -12.79 -13.04 0.77
CA GLU A 54 -14.10 -12.47 1.08
C GLU A 54 -14.07 -10.94 1.09
N ALA A 55 -13.02 -10.34 1.65
CA ALA A 55 -12.78 -8.90 1.59
C ALA A 55 -12.67 -8.41 0.14
N THR A 56 -11.94 -9.13 -0.71
CA THR A 56 -11.81 -8.82 -2.14
C THR A 56 -13.16 -8.88 -2.84
N ARG A 57 -13.97 -9.92 -2.58
CA ARG A 57 -15.31 -10.06 -3.15
C ARG A 57 -16.24 -8.94 -2.70
N ARG A 58 -16.28 -8.63 -1.40
CA ARG A 58 -17.08 -7.52 -0.85
C ARG A 58 -16.64 -6.18 -1.43
N PHE A 59 -15.34 -5.96 -1.58
CA PHE A 59 -14.79 -4.76 -2.19
C PHE A 59 -15.22 -4.61 -3.65
N GLN A 60 -15.11 -5.67 -4.45
CA GLN A 60 -15.56 -5.68 -5.85
C GLN A 60 -17.05 -5.35 -5.98
N LEU A 61 -17.89 -5.88 -5.09
CA LEU A 61 -19.32 -5.59 -5.07
C LEU A 61 -19.62 -4.14 -4.71
N LEU A 62 -18.94 -3.61 -3.69
CA LEU A 62 -19.02 -2.21 -3.30
C LEU A 62 -18.62 -1.28 -4.45
N SER A 63 -17.59 -1.65 -5.20
CA SER A 63 -17.15 -0.93 -6.40
C SER A 63 -18.18 -0.92 -7.52
N LYS A 64 -18.83 -2.07 -7.79
CA LYS A 64 -19.92 -2.16 -8.77
C LYS A 64 -21.13 -1.33 -8.35
N ALA A 65 -21.51 -1.37 -7.07
CA ALA A 65 -22.57 -0.53 -6.53
C ALA A 65 -22.27 0.97 -6.69
N TYR A 66 -21.03 1.39 -6.41
CA TYR A 66 -20.60 2.77 -6.62
C TYR A 66 -20.59 3.16 -8.11
N ALA A 67 -20.17 2.28 -9.02
CA ALA A 67 -20.17 2.58 -10.46
C ALA A 67 -21.57 2.97 -10.94
N VAL A 68 -22.59 2.22 -10.55
CA VAL A 68 -24.01 2.48 -10.87
C VAL A 68 -24.49 3.79 -10.24
N LEU A 69 -24.20 4.01 -8.95
CA LEU A 69 -24.71 5.18 -8.22
C LEU A 69 -23.92 6.48 -8.49
N SER A 70 -22.71 6.37 -9.04
CA SER A 70 -21.87 7.51 -9.38
C SER A 70 -22.23 8.15 -10.73
N ASP A 71 -22.81 7.36 -11.64
CA ASP A 71 -23.28 7.81 -12.95
C ASP A 71 -24.72 8.30 -12.83
N ALA A 72 -24.99 9.53 -13.28
CA ALA A 72 -26.30 10.16 -13.14
C ALA A 72 -27.39 9.45 -13.95
N GLU A 73 -27.05 8.90 -15.12
CA GLU A 73 -28.00 8.20 -15.99
C GLU A 73 -28.35 6.83 -15.43
N GLN A 74 -27.32 6.06 -15.04
CA GLN A 74 -27.50 4.74 -14.41
C GLN A 74 -28.23 4.83 -13.07
N ARG A 75 -27.92 5.86 -12.29
CA ARG A 75 -28.62 6.13 -11.03
C ARG A 75 -30.08 6.45 -11.24
N ALA A 76 -30.44 7.25 -12.25
CA ALA A 76 -31.83 7.57 -12.55
C ALA A 76 -32.60 6.30 -12.94
N VAL A 77 -32.01 5.44 -13.78
CA VAL A 77 -32.58 4.15 -14.15
C VAL A 77 -32.77 3.25 -12.92
N TYR A 78 -31.78 3.18 -12.04
CA TYR A 78 -31.87 2.42 -10.79
C TYR A 78 -32.94 2.97 -9.84
N ASP A 79 -33.05 4.31 -9.71
CA ASP A 79 -34.05 4.95 -8.86
C ASP A 79 -35.48 4.74 -9.38
N GLU A 80 -35.68 4.66 -10.71
CA GLU A 80 -36.98 4.44 -11.35
C GLU A 80 -37.37 2.95 -11.44
N GLN A 81 -36.45 2.07 -11.83
CA GLN A 81 -36.75 0.67 -12.14
C GLN A 81 -36.39 -0.29 -10.99
N GLY A 82 -35.51 0.12 -10.08
CA GLY A 82 -34.99 -0.76 -9.02
C GLY A 82 -34.08 -1.89 -9.52
N THR A 83 -33.75 -1.89 -10.81
CA THR A 83 -32.89 -2.87 -11.48
C THR A 83 -31.61 -2.22 -11.99
N VAL A 84 -30.56 -3.01 -12.15
CA VAL A 84 -29.26 -2.56 -12.67
C VAL A 84 -29.01 -3.22 -14.01
N ASP A 85 -28.54 -2.44 -14.99
CA ASP A 85 -28.05 -2.99 -16.26
C ASP A 85 -26.66 -3.61 -16.05
N GLU A 86 -26.63 -4.93 -15.91
CA GLU A 86 -25.40 -5.70 -15.68
C GLU A 86 -24.48 -5.78 -16.91
N GLU A 87 -24.99 -5.43 -18.10
CA GLU A 87 -24.23 -5.43 -19.34
C GLU A 87 -23.58 -4.08 -19.67
N GLY A 88 -23.88 -3.03 -18.90
CA GLY A 88 -23.35 -1.68 -19.10
C GLY A 88 -21.82 -1.59 -19.01
N GLU A 89 -21.22 -0.73 -19.83
CA GLU A 89 -19.76 -0.47 -19.86
C GLU A 89 -19.18 -0.11 -18.48
N ALA A 90 -19.98 0.57 -17.64
CA ALA A 90 -19.62 0.96 -16.28
C ALA A 90 -19.27 -0.23 -15.36
N LEU A 91 -19.83 -1.42 -15.62
CA LEU A 91 -19.58 -2.64 -14.86
C LEU A 91 -18.58 -3.59 -15.53
N ARG A 92 -18.26 -3.38 -16.83
CA ARG A 92 -17.31 -4.19 -17.61
C ARG A 92 -15.85 -3.73 -17.47
N GLY A 93 -15.61 -2.45 -17.18
CA GLY A 93 -14.26 -1.94 -16.97
C GLY A 93 -13.69 -2.41 -15.63
N GLU A 94 -12.62 -3.22 -15.65
CA GLU A 94 -11.72 -3.37 -14.50
C GLU A 94 -11.08 -1.99 -14.22
N ARG A 95 -11.75 -1.17 -13.41
CA ARG A 95 -11.18 0.10 -12.99
C ARG A 95 -9.94 -0.20 -12.14
N ASP A 96 -8.79 0.34 -12.53
CA ASP A 96 -7.58 0.28 -11.70
C ASP A 96 -7.80 1.17 -10.48
N TRP A 97 -8.20 0.53 -9.38
CA TRP A 97 -8.51 1.19 -8.13
C TRP A 97 -7.27 1.75 -7.45
N CYS A 98 -6.08 1.18 -7.68
CA CYS A 98 -4.84 1.72 -7.15
C CYS A 98 -4.60 3.12 -7.70
N GLU A 99 -4.81 3.31 -9.00
CA GLU A 99 -4.73 4.63 -9.64
C GLU A 99 -5.87 5.56 -9.18
N TYR A 100 -7.09 5.05 -9.02
CA TYR A 100 -8.20 5.85 -8.49
C TYR A 100 -7.94 6.36 -7.05
N TRP A 101 -7.45 5.51 -6.15
CA TRP A 101 -7.14 5.90 -4.77
C TRP A 101 -5.94 6.83 -4.71
N ARG A 102 -4.91 6.63 -5.55
CA ARG A 102 -3.79 7.56 -5.68
C ARG A 102 -4.20 8.96 -6.11
N LEU A 103 -5.31 9.08 -6.87
CA LEU A 103 -5.89 10.38 -7.25
C LEU A 103 -6.73 11.00 -6.12
N LEU A 104 -7.35 10.18 -5.28
CA LEU A 104 -8.20 10.65 -4.18
C LEU A 104 -7.41 11.14 -2.97
N PHE A 105 -6.29 10.49 -2.64
CA PHE A 105 -5.44 10.90 -1.53
C PHE A 105 -4.40 11.91 -2.00
N LYS A 106 -4.20 12.99 -1.21
CA LYS A 106 -3.08 13.90 -1.42
C LYS A 106 -1.79 13.07 -1.35
N LYS A 107 -0.93 13.22 -2.35
CA LYS A 107 0.41 12.63 -2.30
C LYS A 107 1.14 13.19 -1.09
N ILE A 108 1.50 12.31 -0.16
CA ILE A 108 2.31 12.68 1.00
C ILE A 108 3.69 13.08 0.46
N THR A 109 4.06 14.32 0.74
CA THR A 109 5.38 14.85 0.38
C THR A 109 6.31 14.75 1.57
N VAL A 110 7.63 14.81 1.31
CA VAL A 110 8.65 14.86 2.38
C VAL A 110 8.37 16.03 3.35
N LYS A 111 7.89 17.16 2.82
CA LYS A 111 7.48 18.32 3.63
C LYS A 111 6.33 18.00 4.60
N ASP A 112 5.34 17.23 4.15
CA ASP A 112 4.22 16.85 5.03
C ASP A 112 4.70 15.97 6.20
N ILE A 113 5.73 15.14 5.98
CA ILE A 113 6.36 14.31 7.02
C ILE A 113 7.14 15.18 8.01
N GLU A 114 7.94 16.12 7.51
CA GLU A 114 8.71 17.06 8.34
C GLU A 114 7.79 17.97 9.17
N ASP A 115 6.67 18.42 8.59
CA ASP A 115 5.68 19.23 9.29
C ASP A 115 4.97 18.40 10.37
N PHE A 116 4.63 17.13 10.06
CA PHE A 116 4.07 16.21 11.04
C PHE A 116 5.03 15.97 12.22
N GLU A 117 6.30 15.69 11.94
CA GLU A 117 7.33 15.48 12.97
C GLU A 117 7.43 16.68 13.93
N LYS A 118 7.43 17.90 13.39
CA LYS A 118 7.47 19.14 14.20
C LYS A 118 6.23 19.32 15.05
N THR A 119 5.06 18.92 14.55
CA THR A 119 3.80 19.01 15.31
C THR A 119 3.69 17.93 16.39
N TYR A 120 4.23 16.74 16.12
CA TYR A 120 4.14 15.59 17.02
C TYR A 120 5.17 15.69 18.16
N LYS A 121 6.42 16.06 17.87
CA LYS A 121 7.46 16.21 18.91
C LYS A 121 7.09 17.32 19.90
N GLY A 122 6.98 16.96 21.17
CA GLY A 122 6.57 17.84 22.27
C GLY A 122 5.06 18.01 22.44
N SER A 123 4.24 17.29 21.66
CA SER A 123 2.78 17.30 21.78
C SER A 123 2.30 16.44 22.96
N GLU A 124 1.02 16.61 23.33
CA GLU A 124 0.36 15.73 24.29
C GLU A 124 0.24 14.29 23.76
N GLU A 125 0.07 14.13 22.45
CA GLU A 125 0.00 12.81 21.79
C GLU A 125 1.31 12.03 21.98
N GLU A 126 2.47 12.69 21.78
CA GLU A 126 3.77 12.05 22.02
C GLU A 126 3.93 11.62 23.49
N LEU A 127 3.47 12.45 24.44
CA LEU A 127 3.55 12.12 25.86
C LEU A 127 2.70 10.90 26.21
N GLU A 128 1.50 10.78 25.63
CA GLU A 128 0.63 9.62 25.80
C GLU A 128 1.22 8.36 25.17
N ASP A 129 1.76 8.47 23.95
CA ASP A 129 2.40 7.35 23.24
C ASP A 129 3.64 6.84 23.99
N ILE A 130 4.48 7.74 24.52
CA ILE A 130 5.63 7.37 25.35
C ILE A 130 5.18 6.66 26.63
N LYS A 131 4.12 7.14 27.28
CA LYS A 131 3.57 6.49 28.49
C LYS A 131 3.00 5.12 28.18
N ALA A 132 2.27 4.98 27.10
CA ALA A 132 1.72 3.70 26.63
C ALA A 132 2.85 2.71 26.36
N ALA A 133 3.85 3.10 25.57
CA ALA A 133 5.04 2.28 25.29
C ALA A 133 5.80 1.92 26.57
N TYR A 134 5.92 2.85 27.52
CA TYR A 134 6.58 2.61 28.80
C TYR A 134 5.85 1.56 29.65
N MET A 135 4.51 1.59 29.67
CA MET A 135 3.70 0.58 30.34
C MET A 135 3.77 -0.79 29.63
N ASP A 136 3.66 -0.80 28.30
CA ASP A 136 3.68 -2.03 27.50
C ASP A 136 5.01 -2.78 27.58
N PHE A 137 6.13 -2.06 27.70
CA PHE A 137 7.47 -2.63 27.75
C PHE A 137 8.13 -2.60 29.13
N GLU A 138 7.37 -2.31 30.19
CA GLU A 138 7.85 -2.28 31.58
C GLU A 138 9.15 -1.47 31.77
N GLY A 139 9.25 -0.33 31.06
CA GLY A 139 10.40 0.57 31.11
C GLY A 139 11.67 0.11 30.39
N ASP A 140 11.60 -0.85 29.46
CA ASP A 140 12.73 -1.18 28.59
C ASP A 140 12.91 -0.13 27.47
N MET A 141 13.94 0.71 27.63
CA MET A 141 14.24 1.80 26.69
C MET A 141 14.57 1.32 25.28
N ASP A 142 15.09 0.10 25.08
CA ASP A 142 15.36 -0.40 23.71
C ASP A 142 14.05 -0.49 22.92
N ARG A 143 13.01 -1.08 23.53
CA ARG A 143 11.72 -1.32 22.88
C ARG A 143 10.89 -0.05 22.77
N ILE A 144 10.98 0.83 23.77
CA ILE A 144 10.31 2.13 23.74
C ILE A 144 10.80 2.94 22.54
N MET A 145 12.13 3.07 22.38
CA MET A 145 12.73 3.83 21.28
C MET A 145 12.39 3.25 19.90
N GLU A 146 12.22 1.93 19.79
CA GLU A 146 11.80 1.26 18.54
C GLU A 146 10.30 1.44 18.24
N SER A 147 9.47 1.66 19.25
CA SER A 147 8.01 1.71 19.13
C SER A 147 7.43 3.11 18.91
N VAL A 148 8.04 4.14 19.51
CA VAL A 148 7.50 5.50 19.50
C VAL A 148 7.81 6.18 18.17
N LEU A 149 6.81 6.87 17.61
CA LEU A 149 6.92 7.56 16.33
C LEU A 149 7.94 8.71 16.36
N CYS A 150 8.59 8.95 15.21
CA CYS A 150 9.49 10.09 14.99
C CYS A 150 10.67 10.17 15.98
N VAL A 151 11.00 9.08 16.67
CA VAL A 151 12.12 9.03 17.61
C VAL A 151 13.39 8.63 16.88
N ASP A 152 14.46 9.40 17.11
CA ASP A 152 15.81 8.99 16.76
C ASP A 152 16.63 8.64 18.01
N TYR A 153 17.81 8.07 17.81
CA TYR A 153 18.69 7.72 18.93
C TYR A 153 19.29 8.94 19.65
N THR A 154 19.16 10.15 19.09
CA THR A 154 19.61 11.40 19.72
C THR A 154 18.58 11.93 20.72
N ASP A 155 17.30 11.58 20.53
CA ASP A 155 16.17 11.94 21.37
C ASP A 155 16.10 11.15 22.70
N GLU A 156 16.95 10.13 22.92
CA GLU A 156 16.89 9.28 24.12
C GLU A 156 16.94 10.09 25.42
N ALA A 157 17.78 11.13 25.48
CA ALA A 157 17.90 11.97 26.66
C ALA A 157 16.60 12.73 26.97
N ARG A 158 15.92 13.24 25.93
CA ARG A 158 14.64 13.95 26.03
C ARG A 158 13.52 13.02 26.48
N ILE A 159 13.44 11.83 25.89
CA ILE A 159 12.42 10.82 26.22
C ILE A 159 12.60 10.31 27.65
N ARG A 160 13.85 10.12 28.09
CA ARG A 160 14.14 9.77 29.48
C ARG A 160 13.66 10.85 30.44
N GLU A 161 13.91 12.13 30.14
CA GLU A 161 13.44 13.24 30.97
C GLU A 161 11.91 13.29 31.06
N ILE A 162 11.20 13.01 29.95
CA ILE A 162 9.74 12.89 29.91
C ILE A 162 9.25 11.78 30.84
N ILE A 163 9.85 10.58 30.75
CA ILE A 163 9.49 9.44 31.59
C ILE A 163 9.79 9.73 33.05
N GLU A 164 10.94 10.33 33.37
CA GLU A 164 11.30 10.73 34.73
C GLU A 164 10.29 11.73 35.31
N LYS A 165 9.84 12.71 34.52
CA LYS A 165 8.77 13.63 34.92
C LYS A 165 7.46 12.89 35.20
N ALA A 166 7.08 11.94 34.35
CA ALA A 166 5.86 11.14 34.54
C ALA A 166 5.93 10.20 35.76
N ILE A 167 7.11 9.67 36.10
CA ILE A 167 7.34 8.90 37.33
C ILE A 167 7.22 9.82 38.54
N ASN A 168 7.82 11.02 38.47
CA ASN A 168 7.79 11.98 39.57
C ASN A 168 6.39 12.57 39.81
N SER A 169 5.57 12.74 38.77
CA SER A 169 4.16 13.12 38.91
C SER A 169 3.26 11.97 39.37
N GLY A 170 3.75 10.74 39.34
CA GLY A 170 3.00 9.54 39.75
C GLY A 170 2.03 9.02 38.68
N GLU A 171 2.16 9.47 37.43
CA GLU A 171 1.32 9.02 36.31
C GLU A 171 1.71 7.63 35.81
N VAL A 172 2.99 7.25 35.93
CA VAL A 172 3.50 5.93 35.56
C VAL A 172 4.32 5.30 36.71
N PRO A 173 4.28 3.97 36.88
CA PRO A 173 5.03 3.29 37.93
C PRO A 173 6.54 3.30 37.63
N SER A 174 7.38 3.21 38.66
CA SER A 174 8.83 3.10 38.47
C SER A 174 9.26 1.65 38.23
N TYR A 175 9.65 1.31 36.99
CA TYR A 175 10.16 -0.02 36.67
C TYR A 175 11.67 -0.16 36.90
N LYS A 176 12.08 -1.36 37.35
CA LYS A 176 13.50 -1.66 37.63
C LYS A 176 14.38 -1.60 36.38
N ALA A 177 13.84 -1.99 35.22
CA ALA A 177 14.56 -1.98 33.95
C ALA A 177 15.04 -0.57 33.58
N PHE A 178 14.17 0.43 33.76
CA PHE A 178 14.46 1.83 33.51
C PHE A 178 15.43 2.42 34.55
N VAL A 179 15.16 2.21 35.85
CA VAL A 179 15.94 2.84 36.93
C VAL A 179 17.35 2.29 37.05
N LYS A 180 17.53 0.98 36.83
CA LYS A 180 18.84 0.30 36.99
C LYS A 180 19.62 0.19 35.68
N GLU A 181 19.23 0.92 34.65
CA GLU A 181 19.92 0.87 33.37
C GLU A 181 21.37 1.35 33.49
N SER A 182 22.30 0.58 32.94
CA SER A 182 23.71 0.92 32.98
C SER A 182 24.07 1.97 31.92
N LYS A 183 25.00 2.87 32.25
CA LYS A 183 25.55 3.82 31.27
C LYS A 183 26.18 3.13 30.06
N GLN A 184 26.72 1.93 30.26
CA GLN A 184 27.27 1.10 29.18
C GLN A 184 26.18 0.64 28.21
N LYS A 185 24.99 0.25 28.70
CA LYS A 185 23.86 -0.14 27.85
C LYS A 185 23.40 1.04 26.98
N MET A 186 23.26 2.23 27.57
CA MET A 186 22.92 3.46 26.84
C MET A 186 23.96 3.80 25.76
N MET A 187 25.25 3.79 26.11
CA MET A 187 26.33 4.03 25.14
C MET A 187 26.38 2.96 24.04
N ALA A 188 26.08 1.71 24.36
CA ALA A 188 26.03 0.62 23.39
C ALA A 188 24.87 0.79 22.40
N ARG A 189 23.70 1.26 22.85
CA ARG A 189 22.56 1.60 21.99
C ARG A 189 22.94 2.70 21.00
N LYS A 190 23.49 3.80 21.51
CA LYS A 190 23.98 4.91 20.67
C LYS A 190 25.00 4.44 19.62
N ARG A 191 26.00 3.66 20.04
CA ARG A 191 27.03 3.13 19.13
C ARG A 191 26.44 2.17 18.08
N ARG A 192 25.43 1.38 18.43
CA ARG A 192 24.76 0.48 17.48
C ARG A 192 24.05 1.29 16.40
N ALA A 193 23.29 2.33 16.80
CA ALA A 193 22.61 3.21 15.86
C ALA A 193 23.58 3.97 14.95
N GLU A 194 24.67 4.50 15.51
CA GLU A 194 25.74 5.16 14.72
C GLU A 194 26.39 4.20 13.71
N LYS A 195 26.63 2.95 14.12
CA LYS A 195 27.21 1.92 13.25
C LYS A 195 26.24 1.58 12.11
N GLU A 196 24.98 1.34 12.42
CA GLU A 196 23.93 1.07 11.44
C GLU A 196 23.76 2.24 10.45
N ALA A 197 23.77 3.48 10.93
CA ALA A 197 23.73 4.67 10.07
C ALA A 197 24.94 4.72 9.11
N SER A 198 26.15 4.41 9.61
CA SER A 198 27.35 4.36 8.77
C SER A 198 27.33 3.21 7.74
N GLU A 199 26.69 2.09 8.06
CA GLU A 199 26.49 0.96 7.15
C GLU A 199 25.42 1.29 6.10
N ALA A 200 24.34 1.97 6.50
CA ALA A 200 23.31 2.47 5.59
C ALA A 200 23.88 3.50 4.60
N GLU A 201 24.78 4.38 5.05
CA GLU A 201 25.45 5.34 4.17
C GLU A 201 26.38 4.65 3.17
N LYS A 202 27.21 3.70 3.61
CA LYS A 202 28.07 2.92 2.73
C LYS A 202 27.28 2.11 1.71
N THR A 203 26.22 1.44 2.13
CA THR A 203 25.37 0.68 1.21
C THR A 203 24.65 1.59 0.22
N ARG A 204 24.24 2.79 0.64
CA ARG A 204 23.69 3.82 -0.26
C ARG A 204 24.72 4.26 -1.30
N GLU A 205 25.97 4.47 -0.91
CA GLU A 205 27.07 4.79 -1.82
C GLU A 205 27.39 3.64 -2.79
N GLU A 206 27.46 2.40 -2.31
CA GLU A 206 27.66 1.19 -3.12
C GLU A 206 26.54 1.00 -4.16
N LEU A 207 25.31 1.35 -3.80
CA LEU A 207 24.16 1.32 -4.70
C LEU A 207 24.12 2.51 -5.67
N GLY A 208 25.02 3.50 -5.53
CA GLY A 208 25.09 4.69 -6.36
C GLY A 208 23.88 5.62 -6.21
N LEU A 209 23.23 5.61 -5.04
CA LEU A 209 22.01 6.36 -4.75
C LEU A 209 22.33 7.74 -4.15
N CYS A 210 23.05 8.55 -4.93
CA CYS A 210 23.55 9.84 -4.47
C CYS A 210 22.51 10.97 -4.57
N GLY A 211 21.44 10.81 -5.36
CA GLY A 211 20.33 11.75 -5.52
C GLY A 211 18.93 11.09 -5.54
N GLU A 212 17.87 11.91 -5.41
CA GLU A 212 16.48 11.45 -5.28
C GLU A 212 15.94 10.69 -6.52
N GLU A 213 16.42 11.01 -7.72
CA GLU A 213 16.02 10.34 -8.97
C GLU A 213 16.85 9.06 -9.25
N ASP A 214 17.93 8.82 -8.50
CA ASP A 214 18.91 7.77 -8.82
C ASP A 214 18.33 6.37 -8.63
N LEU A 215 17.50 6.13 -7.59
CA LEU A 215 16.92 4.80 -7.37
C LEU A 215 15.98 4.41 -8.51
N LYS A 216 15.18 5.36 -8.99
CA LYS A 216 14.29 5.16 -10.12
C LYS A 216 15.09 4.90 -11.40
N ALA A 217 16.18 5.63 -11.61
CA ALA A 217 17.09 5.41 -12.73
C ALA A 217 17.74 4.01 -12.68
N VAL A 218 18.20 3.57 -11.50
CA VAL A 218 18.79 2.25 -11.27
C VAL A 218 17.77 1.12 -11.47
N ILE A 219 16.52 1.29 -11.04
CA ILE A 219 15.47 0.29 -11.28
C ILE A 219 15.14 0.20 -12.78
N GLN A 220 15.06 1.35 -13.47
CA GLN A 220 14.80 1.38 -14.90
C GLN A 220 15.96 0.77 -15.72
N SER A 221 17.21 1.00 -15.34
CA SER A 221 18.36 0.37 -15.99
C SER A 221 18.34 -1.13 -15.80
N ARG A 222 18.17 -1.63 -14.56
CA ARG A 222 18.05 -3.07 -14.27
C ARG A 222 16.90 -3.75 -15.01
N ASN A 223 15.77 -3.06 -15.19
CA ASN A 223 14.65 -3.57 -15.98
C ASN A 223 14.98 -3.65 -17.47
N LYS A 224 15.70 -2.66 -18.01
CA LYS A 224 16.17 -2.68 -19.40
C LYS A 224 17.17 -3.81 -19.62
N ASP A 225 18.10 -4.02 -18.69
CA ASP A 225 19.11 -5.07 -18.81
C ASP A 225 18.47 -6.47 -18.75
N ARG A 226 17.56 -6.71 -17.80
CA ARG A 226 16.76 -7.96 -17.77
C ARG A 226 15.98 -8.20 -19.06
N LYS A 227 15.43 -7.14 -19.67
CA LYS A 227 14.73 -7.25 -20.96
C LYS A 227 15.69 -7.63 -22.09
N LYS A 228 16.87 -7.00 -22.14
CA LYS A 228 17.89 -7.35 -23.14
C LYS A 228 18.36 -8.80 -23.00
N GLU A 229 18.63 -9.25 -21.78
CA GLU A 229 19.02 -10.64 -21.50
C GLU A 229 17.92 -11.62 -21.96
N MET A 230 16.66 -11.28 -21.72
CA MET A 230 15.51 -12.06 -22.19
C MET A 230 15.39 -12.06 -23.71
N ASP A 231 15.55 -10.91 -24.37
CA ASP A 231 15.52 -10.78 -25.82
C ASP A 231 16.67 -11.56 -26.47
N GLU A 232 17.87 -11.54 -25.88
CA GLU A 232 19.02 -12.35 -26.31
C GLU A 232 18.77 -13.85 -26.12
N PHE A 233 18.17 -14.25 -25.00
CA PHE A 233 17.79 -15.64 -24.76
C PHE A 233 16.76 -16.14 -25.78
N PHE A 234 15.75 -15.34 -26.10
CA PHE A 234 14.78 -15.68 -27.14
C PHE A 234 15.42 -15.71 -28.54
N ALA A 235 16.33 -14.80 -28.86
CA ALA A 235 17.07 -14.83 -30.11
C ALA A 235 17.95 -16.09 -30.25
N GLN A 236 18.57 -16.55 -29.15
CA GLN A 236 19.33 -17.82 -29.13
C GLN A 236 18.41 -19.03 -29.32
N LEU A 237 17.22 -19.04 -28.71
CA LEU A 237 16.22 -20.08 -28.93
C LEU A 237 15.70 -20.09 -30.37
N GLU A 238 15.41 -18.91 -30.93
CA GLU A 238 14.97 -18.75 -32.32
C GLU A 238 16.05 -19.24 -33.30
N ALA A 239 17.33 -18.92 -33.08
CA ALA A 239 18.42 -19.42 -33.90
C ALA A 239 18.55 -20.95 -33.84
N LYS A 240 18.31 -21.54 -32.67
CA LYS A 240 18.44 -22.99 -32.44
C LYS A 240 17.26 -23.81 -32.97
N TYR A 241 16.04 -23.27 -32.90
CA TYR A 241 14.80 -24.01 -33.22
C TYR A 241 14.03 -23.46 -34.44
N GLY A 242 14.25 -22.21 -34.84
CA GLY A 242 13.55 -21.55 -35.94
C GLY A 242 13.98 -21.98 -37.35
N ASN A 243 15.11 -22.69 -37.49
CA ASN A 243 15.67 -22.99 -38.82
C ASN A 243 15.24 -24.33 -39.44
N ASN A 244 14.16 -24.96 -38.96
CA ASN A 244 13.69 -26.26 -39.47
C ASN A 244 12.66 -26.18 -40.63
N ALA A 245 12.43 -25.00 -41.21
CA ALA A 245 11.41 -24.80 -42.26
C ALA A 245 11.94 -24.66 -43.71
N LYS A 246 13.21 -24.98 -44.00
CA LYS A 246 13.74 -24.93 -45.39
C LYS A 246 14.59 -26.14 -45.79
N LYS A 247 14.04 -27.37 -45.68
CA LYS A 247 14.49 -28.52 -46.49
C LYS A 247 13.31 -29.43 -46.83
N GLY A 248 12.66 -29.18 -47.97
CA GLY A 248 11.59 -30.04 -48.47
C GLY A 248 10.80 -29.44 -49.62
N GLY A 249 11.40 -29.33 -50.81
CA GLY A 249 10.73 -28.79 -51.99
C GLY A 249 11.41 -29.25 -53.28
N LYS A 250 11.19 -30.52 -53.65
CA LYS A 250 11.65 -31.15 -54.89
C LYS A 250 11.00 -30.43 -56.09
N LYS A 251 11.75 -29.62 -56.84
CA LYS A 251 11.30 -29.05 -58.13
C LYS A 251 11.29 -30.18 -59.18
N THR A 252 10.10 -30.64 -59.54
CA THR A 252 9.85 -31.48 -60.72
C THR A 252 10.07 -30.68 -62.01
N ALA A 253 10.92 -31.21 -62.89
CA ALA A 253 11.24 -30.62 -64.19
C ALA A 253 10.05 -30.71 -65.16
N ALA A 254 9.61 -29.57 -65.69
CA ALA A 254 8.64 -29.49 -66.78
C ALA A 254 9.39 -29.60 -68.13
N LYS A 255 9.14 -30.71 -68.84
CA LYS A 255 9.62 -31.01 -70.19
C LYS A 255 8.81 -30.14 -71.19
N LYS A 256 9.42 -29.11 -71.78
CA LYS A 256 8.87 -28.43 -72.97
C LYS A 256 9.54 -29.01 -74.21
N GLY A 257 8.73 -29.64 -75.07
CA GLY A 257 9.11 -30.09 -76.39
C GLY A 257 9.46 -28.91 -77.31
N LYS A 258 10.46 -29.13 -78.16
CA LYS A 258 10.81 -28.30 -79.30
C LYS A 258 10.18 -28.93 -80.55
N LYS A 259 9.58 -28.10 -81.41
CA LYS A 259 9.66 -28.30 -82.85
C LYS A 259 11.12 -28.13 -83.28
#